data_AF-A0A3P8KKH9-F1
#
_entry.id   AF-A0A3P8KKH9-F1
#
_cell.length_a   1.000
_cell.length_b   1.000
_cell.length_c   1.000
_cell.angle_alpha   90.00
_cell.angle_beta   90.00
_cell.angle_gamma   90.00
#
_symmetry.space_group_name_H-M   'P 1'
#
loop_
_entity.id
_entity.type
_entity.pdbx_description
1 polymer ?
#
loop_
_entity_poly.entity_id
_entity_poly.type
_entity_poly.pdbx_seq_one_letter_code
_entity_poly.pdbx_strand_id
1 'polypeptide(L)'
;MDNALTRFILYRALKNPLQIGLRLFWHLRSELHLPDIRLRFSLILEAFCRGCGPMLVLLSRQVTALNRLEALSARLKELTSEDEQRELFREEMSRTETQHDLQWLPSPLCLSEILGELLIHKCDVKRSKKRPLWLVWTNPDRLAQFHHQNYQLIFKHGDDLRQDMLTLQLLKVCFPSFYVYIVYRTYFL
;
A
#
# COMPACT_ATOMS: atom_id res chain seq x y z
N MET A 1 17.93 -20.62 -10.17
CA MET A 1 17.47 -19.25 -9.80
C MET A 1 17.55 -18.31 -10.98
N ASP A 2 18.66 -18.31 -11.71
CA ASP A 2 18.76 -17.66 -13.01
C ASP A 2 18.04 -18.47 -14.10
N ASN A 3 17.08 -17.86 -14.78
CA ASN A 3 16.29 -18.46 -15.86
C ASN A 3 15.69 -17.35 -16.74
N ALA A 4 15.31 -17.70 -17.98
CA ALA A 4 14.79 -16.75 -18.96
C ALA A 4 13.60 -15.93 -18.45
N LEU A 5 12.66 -16.55 -17.73
CA LEU A 5 11.49 -15.87 -17.19
C LEU A 5 11.87 -14.83 -16.13
N THR A 6 12.74 -15.19 -15.18
CA THR A 6 13.22 -14.25 -14.15
C THR A 6 13.96 -13.08 -14.77
N ARG A 7 14.85 -13.32 -15.75
CA ARG A 7 15.55 -12.25 -16.48
C ARG A 7 14.57 -11.33 -17.23
N PHE A 8 13.59 -11.92 -17.90
CA PHE A 8 12.56 -11.18 -18.62
C PHE A 8 11.74 -10.28 -17.70
N ILE A 9 11.21 -10.82 -16.59
CA ILE A 9 10.41 -10.07 -15.63
C ILE A 9 11.23 -8.92 -15.01
N LEU A 10 12.47 -9.18 -14.59
CA LEU A 10 13.36 -8.14 -14.05
C LEU A 10 13.67 -7.06 -15.08
N TYR A 11 13.99 -7.44 -16.33
CA TYR A 11 14.24 -6.48 -17.41
C TYR A 11 13.03 -5.55 -17.62
N ARG A 12 11.81 -6.13 -17.69
CA ARG A 12 10.58 -5.35 -17.87
C ARG A 12 10.29 -4.44 -16.68
N ALA A 13 10.51 -4.93 -15.46
CA ALA A 13 10.34 -4.15 -14.24
C ALA A 13 11.29 -2.96 -14.17
N LEU A 14 12.56 -3.13 -14.57
CA LEU A 14 13.55 -2.06 -14.59
C LEU A 14 13.32 -1.05 -15.72
N LYS A 15 12.80 -1.48 -16.88
CA LYS A 15 12.43 -0.59 -17.98
C LYS A 15 11.13 0.17 -17.75
N ASN A 16 10.23 -0.36 -16.92
CA ASN A 16 8.99 0.30 -16.54
C ASN A 16 8.80 0.24 -15.00
N PRO A 17 9.60 1.00 -14.24
CA PRO A 17 9.65 0.92 -12.79
C PRO A 17 8.31 1.33 -12.14
N LEU A 18 7.65 2.36 -12.67
CA LEU A 18 6.44 2.92 -12.06
C LEU A 18 5.24 1.97 -12.13
N GLN A 19 5.11 1.18 -13.20
CA GLN A 19 3.96 0.31 -13.41
C GLN A 19 4.28 -1.17 -13.19
N ILE A 20 5.41 -1.66 -13.71
CA ILE A 20 5.78 -3.08 -13.60
C ILE A 20 6.65 -3.29 -12.36
N GLY A 21 7.64 -2.41 -12.14
CA GLY A 21 8.54 -2.49 -10.98
C GLY A 21 7.81 -2.44 -9.64
N LEU A 22 6.90 -1.47 -9.45
CA LEU A 22 6.10 -1.34 -8.22
C LEU A 22 5.33 -2.63 -7.91
N ARG A 23 4.61 -3.18 -8.89
CA ARG A 23 3.84 -4.42 -8.73
C ARG A 23 4.74 -5.61 -8.45
N LEU A 24 5.86 -5.74 -9.17
CA LEU A 24 6.83 -6.80 -8.93
C LEU A 24 7.36 -6.74 -7.48
N PHE A 25 7.74 -5.55 -7.01
CA PHE A 25 8.24 -5.35 -5.67
C PHE A 25 7.25 -5.84 -4.62
N TRP A 26 6.00 -5.37 -4.67
CA TRP A 26 4.99 -5.73 -3.67
C TRP A 26 4.55 -7.20 -3.75
N HIS A 27 4.39 -7.76 -4.96
CA HIS A 27 4.04 -9.19 -5.12
C HIS A 27 5.13 -10.14 -4.60
N LEU A 28 6.41 -9.81 -4.80
CA LEU A 28 7.49 -10.64 -4.25
C LEU A 28 7.61 -10.44 -2.74
N ARG A 29 7.50 -9.19 -2.27
CA ARG A 29 7.66 -8.84 -0.86
C ARG A 29 6.58 -9.46 0.03
N SER A 30 5.33 -9.50 -0.42
CA SER A 30 4.21 -10.07 0.34
C SER A 30 4.40 -11.57 0.63
N GLU A 31 5.12 -12.28 -0.23
CA GLU A 31 5.29 -13.73 -0.16
C GLU A 31 6.59 -14.17 0.56
N LEU A 32 7.40 -13.22 1.06
CA LEU A 32 8.68 -13.55 1.73
C LEU A 32 8.51 -14.33 3.05
N HIS A 33 7.32 -14.33 3.64
CA HIS A 33 7.02 -15.13 4.82
C HIS A 33 7.08 -16.65 4.53
N LEU A 34 6.86 -17.08 3.28
CA LEU A 34 6.88 -18.49 2.87
C LEU A 34 8.33 -19.00 2.69
N PRO A 35 8.78 -20.00 3.49
CA PRO A 35 10.19 -20.42 3.51
C PRO A 35 10.68 -20.97 2.17
N ASP A 36 9.85 -21.72 1.45
CA ASP A 36 10.24 -22.43 0.22
C ASP A 36 10.63 -21.49 -0.94
N ILE A 37 10.04 -20.30 -0.98
CA ILE A 37 10.26 -19.31 -2.04
C ILE A 37 11.07 -18.10 -1.59
N ARG A 38 11.24 -17.91 -0.27
CA ARG A 38 11.89 -16.76 0.35
C ARG A 38 13.26 -16.47 -0.28
N LEU A 39 14.13 -17.48 -0.36
CA LEU A 39 15.47 -17.28 -0.92
C LEU A 39 15.42 -16.75 -2.36
N ARG A 40 14.60 -17.38 -3.21
CA ARG A 40 14.47 -17.01 -4.61
C ARG A 40 13.91 -15.60 -4.75
N PHE A 41 12.84 -15.26 -4.02
CA PHE A 41 12.19 -13.96 -4.13
C PHE A 41 13.05 -12.83 -3.54
N SER A 42 13.76 -13.08 -2.43
CA SER A 42 14.72 -12.13 -1.85
C SER A 42 15.83 -11.78 -2.83
N LEU A 43 16.39 -12.75 -3.55
CA LEU A 43 17.45 -12.50 -4.54
C LEU A 43 16.95 -11.70 -5.76
N ILE A 44 15.71 -11.97 -6.21
CA ILE A 44 15.09 -11.20 -7.30
C ILE A 44 14.82 -9.77 -6.84
N LEU A 45 14.29 -9.59 -5.61
CA LEU A 45 14.08 -8.26 -5.03
C LEU A 45 15.39 -7.50 -4.85
N GLU A 46 16.44 -8.15 -4.38
CA GLU A 46 17.75 -7.53 -4.23
C GLU A 46 18.28 -7.02 -5.58
N ALA A 47 18.22 -7.86 -6.62
CA ALA A 47 18.61 -7.48 -7.98
C ALA A 47 17.77 -6.30 -8.52
N PHE A 48 16.46 -6.31 -8.27
CA PHE A 48 15.58 -5.21 -8.65
C PHE A 48 15.93 -3.91 -7.89
N CYS A 49 16.10 -3.97 -6.57
CA CYS A 49 16.45 -2.81 -5.74
C CYS A 49 17.77 -2.17 -6.17
N ARG A 50 18.78 -2.98 -6.51
CA ARG A 50 20.07 -2.51 -7.04
C ARG A 50 19.94 -1.80 -8.40
N GLY A 51 18.91 -2.13 -9.20
CA GLY A 51 18.69 -1.57 -10.54
C GLY A 51 17.63 -0.47 -10.64
N CYS A 52 16.73 -0.33 -9.67
CA CYS A 52 15.56 0.56 -9.76
C CYS A 52 15.87 2.05 -9.52
N GLY A 53 17.12 2.37 -9.15
CA GLY A 53 17.61 3.75 -9.05
C GLY A 53 16.86 4.58 -7.99
N PRO A 54 16.48 5.84 -8.29
CA PRO A 54 15.82 6.73 -7.34
C PRO A 54 14.48 6.21 -6.78
N MET A 55 13.82 5.30 -7.50
CA MET A 55 12.58 4.65 -7.04
C MET A 55 12.77 3.93 -5.70
N LEU A 56 13.99 3.45 -5.40
CA LEU A 56 14.27 2.75 -4.14
C LEU A 56 13.93 3.59 -2.91
N VAL A 57 14.18 4.91 -2.96
CA VAL A 57 13.85 5.83 -1.86
C VAL A 57 12.34 5.91 -1.65
N LEU A 58 11.57 5.95 -2.75
CA LEU A 58 10.11 5.96 -2.71
C LEU A 58 9.55 4.67 -2.10
N LEU A 59 10.07 3.51 -2.53
CA LEU A 59 9.70 2.21 -1.99
C LEU A 59 10.03 2.09 -0.51
N SER A 60 11.19 2.59 -0.08
CA SER A 60 11.61 2.60 1.33
C SER A 60 10.60 3.38 2.19
N ARG A 61 10.18 4.57 1.75
CA ARG A 61 9.16 5.36 2.44
C ARG A 61 7.82 4.63 2.55
N GLN A 62 7.40 3.94 1.49
CA GLN A 62 6.17 3.12 1.53
C GLN A 62 6.28 1.96 2.52
N VAL A 63 7.43 1.28 2.56
CA VAL A 63 7.67 0.19 3.53
C VAL A 63 7.61 0.72 4.96
N THR A 64 8.25 1.85 5.25
CA THR A 64 8.19 2.48 6.58
C THR A 64 6.76 2.81 6.99
N ALA A 65 5.99 3.44 6.09
CA ALA A 65 4.58 3.78 6.32
C ALA A 65 3.73 2.54 6.62
N LEU A 66 3.86 1.49 5.81
CA LEU A 66 3.08 0.26 5.98
C LEU A 66 3.45 -0.50 7.26
N ASN A 67 4.74 -0.59 7.61
CA ASN A 67 5.18 -1.20 8.87
C ASN A 67 4.60 -0.43 10.08
N ARG A 68 4.51 0.90 10.00
CA ARG A 68 3.90 1.71 11.06
C ARG A 68 2.41 1.43 11.21
N LEU A 69 1.68 1.34 10.09
CA LEU A 69 0.26 0.97 10.09
C LEU A 69 0.01 -0.46 10.59
N GLU A 70 0.90 -1.39 10.25
CA GLU A 70 0.86 -2.77 10.74
C GLU A 70 1.02 -2.83 12.26
N ALA A 71 2.04 -2.17 12.80
CA ALA A 71 2.30 -2.10 14.24
C ALA A 71 1.13 -1.44 15.00
N LEU A 72 0.57 -0.36 14.47
CA LEU A 72 -0.61 0.29 15.03
C LEU A 72 -1.82 -0.65 15.01
N SER A 73 -2.07 -1.32 13.88
CA SER A 73 -3.19 -2.25 13.75
C SER A 73 -3.06 -3.45 14.69
N ALA A 74 -1.85 -3.95 14.93
CA ALA A 74 -1.59 -5.00 15.91
C ALA A 74 -1.96 -4.54 17.32
N ARG A 75 -1.48 -3.38 17.77
CA ARG A 75 -1.81 -2.81 19.08
C ARG A 75 -3.30 -2.55 19.25
N LEU A 76 -3.97 -2.03 18.23
CA LEU A 76 -5.42 -1.79 18.27
C LEU A 76 -6.24 -3.09 18.41
N LYS A 77 -5.71 -4.23 17.99
CA LYS A 77 -6.38 -5.54 18.16
C LYS A 77 -6.28 -6.09 19.57
N GLU A 78 -5.29 -5.67 20.35
CA GLU A 78 -5.12 -6.06 21.76
C GLU A 78 -6.15 -5.39 22.67
N LEU A 79 -6.66 -4.22 22.27
CA LEU A 79 -7.67 -3.48 23.02
C LEU A 79 -9.07 -4.07 22.82
N THR A 80 -9.88 -4.12 23.88
CA THR A 80 -11.27 -4.58 23.80
C THR A 80 -12.27 -3.44 23.62
N SER A 81 -12.00 -2.28 24.22
CA SER A 81 -12.88 -1.10 24.15
C SER A 81 -12.73 -0.35 22.83
N GLU A 82 -13.86 0.00 22.20
CA GLU A 82 -13.86 0.83 20.98
C GLU A 82 -13.37 2.25 21.26
N ASP A 83 -13.64 2.79 22.45
CA ASP A 83 -13.24 4.15 22.81
C ASP A 83 -11.73 4.24 23.04
N GLU A 84 -11.15 3.24 23.73
CA GLU A 84 -9.69 3.13 23.89
C GLU A 84 -8.98 2.98 22.54
N GLN A 85 -9.55 2.20 21.62
CA GLN A 85 -9.00 2.04 20.26
C GLN A 85 -8.99 3.37 19.50
N ARG A 86 -10.09 4.14 19.59
CA ARG A 86 -10.19 5.44 18.92
C ARG A 86 -9.24 6.46 19.51
N GLU A 87 -9.10 6.47 20.83
CA GLU A 87 -8.17 7.36 21.51
C GLU A 87 -6.73 7.03 21.13
N LEU A 88 -6.33 5.75 21.24
CA LEU A 88 -4.98 5.32 20.83
C LEU A 88 -4.71 5.61 19.35
N PHE A 89 -5.67 5.36 18.47
CA PHE A 89 -5.53 5.65 17.04
C PHE A 89 -5.29 7.14 16.80
N ARG A 90 -6.08 8.01 17.45
CA ARG A 90 -5.93 9.47 17.32
C ARG A 90 -4.61 9.97 17.88
N GLU A 91 -4.21 9.46 19.05
CA GLU A 91 -2.93 9.79 19.66
C GLU A 91 -1.78 9.43 18.72
N GLU A 92 -1.72 8.18 18.25
CA GLU A 92 -0.65 7.69 17.38
C GLU A 92 -0.60 8.41 16.03
N MET A 93 -1.75 8.71 15.43
CA MET A 93 -1.84 9.48 14.18
C MET A 93 -1.43 10.94 14.34
N SER A 94 -1.52 11.47 15.56
CA SER A 94 -1.12 12.85 15.87
C SER A 94 0.38 12.99 16.18
N ARG A 95 1.10 11.89 16.40
CA ARG A 95 2.55 11.91 16.65
C ARG A 95 3.31 12.40 15.43
N THR A 96 4.28 13.29 15.64
CA THR A 96 5.09 13.89 14.57
C THR A 96 5.80 12.86 13.69
N GLU A 97 6.34 11.80 14.29
CA GLU A 97 6.98 10.71 13.55
C GLU A 97 5.99 9.96 12.64
N THR A 98 4.77 9.72 13.14
CA THR A 98 3.71 9.07 12.35
C THR A 98 3.28 9.95 11.20
N GLN A 99 3.11 11.24 11.43
CA GLN A 99 2.78 12.19 10.37
C GLN A 99 3.89 12.29 9.33
N HIS A 100 5.16 12.30 9.74
CA HIS A 100 6.30 12.29 8.84
C HIS A 100 6.29 11.06 7.91
N ASP A 101 5.99 9.88 8.46
CA ASP A 101 6.00 8.63 7.69
C ASP A 101 4.74 8.46 6.82
N LEU A 102 3.60 9.01 7.25
CA LEU A 102 2.31 8.84 6.59
C LEU A 102 1.90 10.04 5.71
N GLN A 103 2.69 11.09 5.59
CA GLN A 103 2.37 12.23 4.72
C GLN A 103 3.38 12.42 3.59
N TRP A 104 2.93 13.07 2.51
CA TRP A 104 3.72 13.39 1.33
C TRP A 104 4.42 12.17 0.72
N LEU A 105 3.82 10.99 0.82
CA LEU A 105 4.36 9.73 0.32
C LEU A 105 3.62 9.28 -0.94
N PRO A 106 4.30 8.59 -1.88
CA PRO A 106 3.62 7.99 -3.01
C PRO A 106 2.74 6.84 -2.54
N SER A 107 1.53 6.73 -3.09
CA SER A 107 0.60 5.65 -2.83
C SER A 107 1.27 4.29 -3.15
N PRO A 108 1.21 3.29 -2.24
CA PRO A 108 1.76 1.97 -2.52
C PRO A 108 1.09 1.25 -3.71
N LEU A 109 -0.07 1.74 -4.14
CA LEU A 109 -0.83 1.20 -5.27
C LEU A 109 -0.51 1.92 -6.59
N CYS A 110 -0.02 3.16 -6.52
CA CYS A 110 0.31 3.98 -7.67
C CYS A 110 1.35 5.05 -7.32
N LEU A 111 2.58 4.94 -7.86
CA LEU A 111 3.66 5.88 -7.55
C LEU A 111 3.42 7.31 -8.03
N SER A 112 2.52 7.53 -8.99
CA SER A 112 2.17 8.87 -9.47
C SER A 112 1.18 9.60 -8.55
N GLU A 113 0.53 8.89 -7.63
CA GLU A 113 -0.42 9.48 -6.68
C GLU A 113 0.32 9.79 -5.38
N ILE A 114 0.49 11.08 -5.07
CA ILE A 114 1.09 11.50 -3.81
C ILE A 114 -0.02 11.68 -2.77
N LEU A 115 0.08 10.93 -1.68
CA LEU A 115 -0.76 11.10 -0.49
C LEU A 115 -0.24 12.33 0.26
N GLY A 116 -1.03 13.41 0.30
CA GLY A 116 -0.66 14.69 0.91
C GLY A 116 -0.72 14.67 2.44
N GLU A 117 -1.39 15.66 3.01
CA GLU A 117 -1.61 15.77 4.44
C GLU A 117 -2.67 14.76 4.91
N LEU A 118 -2.42 14.14 6.07
CA LEU A 118 -3.35 13.17 6.64
C LEU A 118 -4.49 13.91 7.35
N LEU A 119 -5.72 13.67 6.91
CA LEU A 119 -6.93 14.23 7.51
C LEU A 119 -7.39 13.36 8.67
N ILE A 120 -6.69 13.46 9.81
CA ILE A 120 -6.93 12.62 11.00
C ILE A 120 -8.40 12.62 11.44
N HIS A 121 -9.07 13.78 11.38
CA HIS A 121 -10.48 13.93 11.73
C HIS A 121 -11.45 13.14 10.81
N LYS A 122 -11.01 12.73 9.61
CA LYS A 122 -11.76 11.85 8.70
C LYS A 122 -11.28 10.40 8.74
N CYS A 123 -10.20 10.11 9.47
CA CYS A 123 -9.68 8.76 9.64
C CYS A 123 -10.44 8.03 10.75
N ASP A 124 -10.54 6.71 10.66
CA ASP A 124 -11.38 5.91 11.55
C ASP A 124 -10.89 4.46 11.62
N VAL A 125 -11.17 3.78 12.75
CA VAL A 125 -10.97 2.34 12.90
C VAL A 125 -12.31 1.67 12.68
N LYS A 126 -12.47 0.90 11.61
CA LYS A 126 -13.78 0.29 11.28
C LYS A 126 -14.12 -0.84 12.24
N ARG A 127 -15.41 -0.97 12.56
CA ARG A 127 -15.96 -1.91 13.56
C ARG A 127 -15.97 -3.39 13.16
N SER A 128 -15.49 -3.74 11.95
CA SER A 128 -15.46 -5.13 11.51
C SER A 128 -14.47 -5.96 12.34
N LYS A 129 -14.61 -7.30 12.34
CA LYS A 129 -13.77 -8.23 13.12
C LYS A 129 -12.26 -7.96 13.02
N LYS A 130 -11.80 -7.51 11.86
CA LYS A 130 -10.37 -7.32 11.54
C LYS A 130 -9.88 -5.89 11.77
N ARG A 131 -10.80 -4.99 12.14
CA ARG A 131 -10.55 -3.59 12.51
C ARG A 131 -9.67 -2.83 11.50
N PRO A 132 -10.07 -2.77 10.22
CA PRO A 132 -9.26 -2.09 9.22
C PRO A 132 -9.25 -0.58 9.47
N LEU A 133 -8.12 0.03 9.15
CA LEU A 133 -7.91 1.46 9.30
C LEU A 133 -8.41 2.16 8.04
N TRP A 134 -9.32 3.11 8.21
CA TRP A 134 -9.78 4.00 7.16
C TRP A 134 -8.95 5.27 7.23
N LEU A 135 -8.16 5.52 6.18
CA LEU A 135 -7.19 6.59 6.13
C LEU A 135 -7.54 7.54 4.99
N VAL A 136 -7.48 8.84 5.28
CA VAL A 136 -7.87 9.90 4.33
C VAL A 136 -6.76 10.92 4.24
N TRP A 137 -6.30 11.19 3.03
CA TRP A 137 -5.29 12.23 2.74
C TRP A 137 -5.84 13.28 1.82
N THR A 138 -5.29 14.49 1.89
CA THR A 138 -5.48 15.49 0.83
C THR A 138 -4.80 15.02 -0.45
N ASN A 139 -5.37 15.40 -1.59
CA ASN A 139 -4.72 15.28 -2.89
C ASN A 139 -3.97 16.60 -3.17
N PRO A 140 -2.62 16.59 -3.18
CA PRO A 140 -1.83 17.81 -3.39
C PRO A 140 -1.79 18.26 -4.85
N ASP A 141 -2.41 17.54 -5.79
CA ASP A 141 -2.49 17.95 -7.18
C ASP A 141 -3.26 19.27 -7.34
N ARG A 142 -2.72 20.21 -8.13
CA ARG A 142 -3.34 21.52 -8.38
C ARG A 142 -4.70 21.41 -9.06
N LEU A 143 -4.93 20.33 -9.80
CA LEU A 143 -6.19 20.03 -10.48
C LEU A 143 -7.11 19.13 -9.65
N ALA A 144 -6.76 18.83 -8.39
CA ALA A 144 -7.58 17.99 -7.50
C ALA A 144 -9.01 18.50 -7.35
N GLN A 145 -9.23 19.82 -7.46
CA GLN A 145 -10.55 20.45 -7.45
C GLN A 145 -11.48 20.00 -8.58
N PHE A 146 -10.93 19.56 -9.71
CA PHE A 146 -11.67 19.04 -10.87
C PHE A 146 -11.78 17.50 -10.87
N HIS A 147 -11.12 16.84 -9.92
CA HIS A 147 -11.11 15.39 -9.76
C HIS A 147 -11.44 15.03 -8.30
N HIS A 148 -10.50 14.38 -7.60
CA HIS A 148 -10.65 13.96 -6.21
C HIS A 148 -9.80 14.86 -5.31
N GLN A 149 -10.45 15.62 -4.43
CA GLN A 149 -9.77 16.45 -3.43
C GLN A 149 -9.05 15.63 -2.37
N ASN A 150 -9.44 14.36 -2.17
CA ASN A 150 -8.90 13.49 -1.14
C ASN A 150 -8.66 12.08 -1.68
N TYR A 151 -7.60 11.42 -1.20
CA TYR A 151 -7.39 9.99 -1.35
C TYR A 151 -7.93 9.25 -0.13
N GLN A 152 -8.54 8.09 -0.36
CA GLN A 152 -9.12 7.24 0.68
C GLN A 152 -8.57 5.83 0.52
N LEU A 153 -7.86 5.34 1.53
CA LEU A 153 -7.30 3.98 1.55
C LEU A 153 -7.86 3.22 2.75
N ILE A 154 -8.07 1.93 2.58
CA ILE A 154 -8.40 1.01 3.66
C ILE A 154 -7.17 0.13 3.90
N PHE A 155 -6.58 0.23 5.09
CA PHE A 155 -5.52 -0.67 5.52
C PHE A 155 -6.10 -1.86 6.29
N LYS A 156 -5.87 -3.08 5.81
CA LYS A 156 -6.34 -4.35 6.36
C LYS A 156 -5.16 -5.20 6.80
N HIS A 157 -4.97 -5.32 8.10
CA HIS A 157 -4.00 -6.24 8.67
C HIS A 157 -4.67 -7.58 9.02
N GLY A 158 -4.08 -8.70 8.60
CA GLY A 158 -4.49 -10.04 9.01
C GLY A 158 -5.67 -10.66 8.23
N ASP A 159 -6.05 -10.05 7.10
CA ASP A 159 -6.87 -10.67 6.06
C ASP A 159 -5.98 -11.09 4.89
N ASP A 160 -6.28 -12.25 4.28
CA ASP A 160 -5.64 -12.66 3.04
C ASP A 160 -6.36 -12.02 1.86
N LEU A 161 -5.74 -10.98 1.28
CA LEU A 161 -6.33 -10.20 0.19
C LEU A 161 -6.03 -10.79 -1.20
N ARG A 162 -5.37 -11.95 -1.31
CA ARG A 162 -4.97 -12.51 -2.60
C ARG A 162 -6.17 -12.88 -3.48
N GLN A 163 -7.23 -13.40 -2.86
CA GLN A 163 -8.46 -13.75 -3.57
C GLN A 163 -9.20 -12.50 -4.08
N ASP A 164 -9.33 -11.47 -3.26
CA ASP A 164 -9.92 -10.19 -3.67
C ASP A 164 -9.10 -9.57 -4.82
N MET A 165 -7.78 -9.55 -4.69
CA MET A 165 -6.88 -9.04 -5.72
C MET A 165 -7.05 -9.75 -7.06
N LEU A 166 -7.11 -11.08 -7.06
CA LEU A 166 -7.35 -11.86 -8.28
C LEU A 166 -8.73 -11.58 -8.88
N THR A 167 -9.75 -11.50 -8.03
CA THR A 167 -11.13 -11.20 -8.48
C THR A 167 -11.20 -9.84 -9.15
N LEU A 168 -10.59 -8.81 -8.55
CA LEU A 168 -10.52 -7.47 -9.14
C LEU A 168 -9.71 -7.44 -10.45
N GLN A 169 -8.62 -8.22 -10.53
CA GLN A 169 -7.86 -8.38 -11.78
C GLN A 169 -8.70 -9.04 -12.89
N LEU A 170 -9.49 -10.07 -12.57
CA LEU A 170 -10.39 -10.68 -13.53
C LEU A 170 -11.48 -9.71 -13.98
N LEU A 171 -12.09 -8.96 -13.05
CA LEU A 171 -13.06 -7.92 -13.39
C LEU A 171 -12.45 -6.83 -14.29
N LYS A 172 -11.16 -6.50 -14.11
CA LYS A 172 -10.44 -5.58 -15.01
C LYS A 172 -10.42 -6.07 -16.45
N VAL A 173 -10.17 -7.37 -16.62
CA VAL A 173 -10.06 -8.01 -17.94
C VAL A 173 -11.45 -8.16 -18.56
N CYS A 174 -12.44 -8.60 -17.77
CA CYS A 174 -13.81 -8.81 -18.23
C CYS A 174 -14.55 -7.50 -18.53
N PHE A 175 -14.28 -6.45 -17.76
CA PHE A 175 -14.96 -5.16 -17.88
C PHE A 175 -13.95 -3.99 -17.90
N PRO A 176 -13.25 -3.75 -19.02
CA PRO A 176 -12.24 -2.70 -19.13
C PRO A 176 -12.79 -1.30 -18.81
N SER A 177 -14.09 -1.07 -19.08
CA SER A 177 -14.79 0.20 -18.84
C SER A 177 -15.35 0.35 -17.42
N PHE A 178 -15.49 -0.72 -16.63
CA PHE A 178 -15.99 -0.66 -15.25
C PHE A 178 -14.94 -0.08 -14.27
N TYR A 179 -13.67 -0.11 -14.67
CA TYR A 179 -12.52 0.20 -13.82
C TYR A 179 -12.48 1.65 -13.34
N VAL A 180 -13.13 2.56 -14.07
CA VAL A 180 -13.22 3.98 -13.69
C VAL A 180 -13.94 4.13 -12.35
N TYR A 181 -14.89 3.27 -11.97
CA TYR A 181 -15.67 3.48 -10.74
C TYR A 181 -15.12 2.82 -9.47
N ILE A 182 -14.41 1.69 -9.59
CA ILE A 182 -13.95 0.91 -8.43
C ILE A 182 -12.61 1.42 -7.90
N VAL A 183 -11.72 1.91 -8.79
CA VAL A 183 -10.41 2.43 -8.41
C VAL A 183 -10.49 3.74 -7.62
N TYR A 184 -11.52 4.57 -7.85
CA TYR A 184 -11.69 5.82 -7.10
C TYR A 184 -12.26 5.68 -5.68
N ARG A 185 -12.67 4.47 -5.26
CA ARG A 185 -13.43 4.32 -4.01
C ARG A 185 -12.83 3.39 -2.97
N THR A 186 -11.96 2.45 -3.35
CA THR A 186 -11.41 1.53 -2.37
C THR A 186 -10.09 0.94 -2.82
N TYR A 187 -9.05 1.33 -2.10
CA TYR A 187 -7.73 0.80 -2.23
C TYR A 187 -7.44 0.00 -0.95
N PHE A 188 -7.21 -1.30 -1.07
CA PHE A 188 -6.85 -2.17 0.05
C PHE A 188 -5.33 -2.28 0.13
N LEU A 189 -4.77 -1.96 1.30
CA LEU A 189 -3.37 -2.19 1.66
C LEU A 189 -3.26 -3.09 2.86
#